data_AF-A0A7X0U5C4-F1
#
_entry.id   AF-A0A7X0U5C4-F1
#
_cell.length_a   1.000
_cell.length_b   1.000
_cell.length_c   1.000
_cell.angle_alpha   90.00
_cell.angle_beta   90.00
_cell.angle_gamma   90.00
#
_symmetry.space_group_name_H-M   'P 1'
#
loop_
_entity.id
_entity.type
_entity.pdbx_description
1 polymer ?
#
loop_
_entity_poly.entity_id
_entity_poly.type
_entity_poly.pdbx_seq_one_letter_code
_entity_poly.pdbx_strand_id
1 'polypeptide(L)'
;MHLSRTAAAASLIVTVGSIALSLVIGTATPAWLATLWYPPYESLTASPLLPVLGGLLLVGLVKSWMFWQIFRGPAPLIGPARQAGTWLRLSLYAYLVWLLIPSFLPDLVETVIGTALWMSAIVLLLVVLTGSGRAFRLVLLLLALVETAGSLAIDLADEPMSRFFPGTAYLATAMVTQVAVFLVMVMVLLAQRRDGRWSRGTLLIGLGTFASGFLVALVNSQTRGSTIESIVEAMDVLHVVWLARTAHELNREPRHKPPLRPPTAVMAAATVCVLMAVGPENHPRLSFTWQDERLPPSDCWAWHGPPRVADTPAHQHVRAYLCSVNKPDREISDQALLSRGRAACTRFADGEPVRARPALLALLCPEVIGRRHPDLLLSSAQLQQRQKEKDDLAREQSRREAQKEDALCRDPWPGLRTRFQATASYYDWDTLPYGIYDPEADTADDSDVIWDKEKIDPLEARGGIALFFTPSQDWATCVTAKALRSAPSPLRRKGWDEVVEADIVSKSGRLVMQKLSASGVRFPNLARNGPGRYRLRLYTRQGEDLILVFPAGRARLIRSSPGR
;
A
#
# COMPACT_ATOMS: atom_id res chain seq x y z
N MET A 1 -1.88 -9.21 -42.89
CA MET A 1 -0.50 -8.70 -42.82
C MET A 1 -0.41 -7.18 -42.70
N HIS A 2 -1.30 -6.39 -43.31
CA HIS A 2 -1.26 -4.93 -43.17
C HIS A 2 -1.49 -4.47 -41.72
N LEU A 3 -2.49 -5.01 -41.01
CA LEU A 3 -2.86 -4.59 -39.65
C LEU A 3 -1.72 -4.72 -38.63
N SER A 4 -0.92 -5.80 -38.68
CA SER A 4 0.19 -5.98 -37.73
C SER A 4 1.33 -5.00 -37.97
N ARG A 5 1.62 -4.67 -39.23
CA ARG A 5 2.63 -3.68 -39.58
C ARG A 5 2.18 -2.28 -39.19
N THR A 6 0.90 -1.94 -39.42
CA THR A 6 0.36 -0.63 -39.04
C THR A 6 0.32 -0.43 -37.53
N ALA A 7 -0.09 -1.45 -36.75
CA ALA A 7 -0.12 -1.35 -35.28
C ALA A 7 1.29 -1.17 -34.68
N ALA A 8 2.27 -1.96 -35.16
CA ALA A 8 3.64 -1.86 -34.71
C ALA A 8 4.30 -0.52 -35.11
N ALA A 9 4.07 -0.07 -36.34
CA ALA A 9 4.55 1.23 -36.80
C ALA A 9 3.91 2.38 -36.03
N ALA A 10 2.60 2.33 -35.78
CA ALA A 10 1.90 3.33 -34.98
C ALA A 10 2.44 3.39 -33.54
N SER A 11 2.61 2.25 -32.88
CA SER A 11 3.22 2.17 -31.55
C SER A 11 4.63 2.79 -31.55
N LEU A 12 5.47 2.45 -32.53
CA LEU A 12 6.82 2.97 -32.61
C LEU A 12 6.87 4.48 -32.87
N ILE A 13 6.02 4.98 -33.77
CA ILE A 13 5.89 6.41 -34.07
C ILE A 13 5.45 7.17 -32.81
N VAL A 14 4.48 6.64 -32.07
CA VAL A 14 4.01 7.23 -30.81
C VAL A 14 5.15 7.26 -29.79
N THR A 15 5.88 6.16 -29.59
CA THR A 15 7.05 6.13 -28.69
C THR A 15 8.10 7.16 -29.07
N VAL A 16 8.55 7.17 -30.33
CA VAL A 16 9.60 8.08 -30.81
C VAL A 16 9.14 9.54 -30.74
N GLY A 17 7.89 9.82 -31.11
CA GLY A 17 7.28 11.13 -31.01
C GLY A 17 7.22 11.63 -29.56
N SER A 18 6.82 10.77 -28.62
CA SER A 18 6.77 11.10 -27.20
C SER A 18 8.15 11.31 -26.58
N ILE A 19 9.17 10.58 -27.04
CA ILE A 19 10.57 10.81 -26.62
C ILE A 19 11.08 12.16 -27.13
N ALA A 20 10.83 12.49 -28.39
CA ALA A 20 11.19 13.81 -28.94
C ALA A 20 10.48 14.93 -28.18
N LEU A 21 9.19 14.75 -27.86
CA LEU A 21 8.43 15.69 -27.04
C LEU A 21 9.01 15.82 -25.63
N SER A 22 9.37 14.71 -24.99
CA SER A 22 10.04 14.68 -23.70
C SER A 22 11.38 15.44 -23.69
N LEU A 23 12.18 15.30 -24.75
CA LEU A 23 13.43 16.06 -24.91
C LEU A 23 13.17 17.57 -25.03
N VAL A 24 12.12 17.98 -25.73
CA VAL A 24 11.76 19.40 -25.92
C VAL A 24 11.25 20.02 -24.62
N ILE A 25 10.43 19.30 -23.85
CA ILE A 25 9.84 19.79 -22.60
C ILE A 25 10.83 19.69 -21.42
N GLY A 26 11.88 18.86 -21.55
CA GLY A 26 12.83 18.59 -20.47
C GLY A 26 12.28 17.66 -19.39
N THR A 27 11.27 16.83 -19.71
CA THR A 27 10.63 15.91 -18.77
C THR A 27 10.39 14.53 -19.40
N ALA A 28 10.52 13.45 -18.63
CA ALA A 28 10.30 12.09 -19.12
C ALA A 28 8.81 11.71 -19.24
N THR A 29 7.89 12.53 -18.71
CA THR A 29 6.47 12.20 -18.53
C THR A 29 5.75 11.79 -19.82
N PRO A 30 5.86 12.52 -20.96
CA PRO A 30 5.23 12.08 -22.21
C PRO A 30 5.72 10.73 -22.71
N ALA A 31 7.04 10.52 -22.74
CA ALA A 31 7.64 9.25 -23.14
C ALA A 31 7.17 8.12 -22.22
N TRP A 32 7.19 8.35 -20.91
CA TRP A 32 6.81 7.40 -19.88
C TRP A 32 5.35 6.95 -20.04
N LEU A 33 4.41 7.90 -20.14
CA LEU A 33 2.98 7.60 -20.36
C LEU A 33 2.75 6.81 -21.65
N ALA A 34 3.43 7.19 -22.73
CA ALA A 34 3.30 6.50 -24.01
C ALA A 34 3.83 5.06 -23.98
N THR A 35 4.87 4.79 -23.20
CA THR A 35 5.50 3.47 -23.14
C THR A 35 4.96 2.60 -22.02
N LEU A 36 4.52 3.14 -20.88
CA LEU A 36 4.15 2.37 -19.68
C LEU A 36 2.65 2.48 -19.37
N TRP A 37 1.93 3.43 -19.96
CA TRP A 37 0.46 3.66 -19.81
C TRP A 37 0.01 4.19 -18.44
N TYR A 38 0.94 4.54 -17.57
CA TYR A 38 0.69 5.23 -16.29
C TYR A 38 1.72 6.34 -16.08
N PRO A 39 1.47 7.34 -15.21
CA PRO A 39 2.42 8.43 -14.98
C PRO A 39 3.68 7.96 -14.21
N PRO A 40 4.85 8.60 -14.41
CA PRO A 40 6.05 8.28 -13.64
C PRO A 40 5.86 8.59 -12.15
N TYR A 41 6.41 7.74 -11.28
CA TYR A 41 6.53 8.04 -9.85
C TYR A 41 7.49 9.21 -9.59
N GLU A 42 7.19 10.04 -8.58
CA GLU A 42 7.91 11.28 -8.26
C GLU A 42 9.41 11.09 -7.98
N SER A 43 9.79 9.89 -7.51
CA SER A 43 11.18 9.52 -7.20
C SER A 43 12.11 9.49 -8.41
N LEU A 44 11.58 9.53 -9.64
CA LEU A 44 12.37 9.51 -10.88
C LEU A 44 12.88 10.88 -11.31
N THR A 45 12.45 11.97 -10.65
CA THR A 45 12.94 13.34 -10.94
C THR A 45 14.44 13.51 -10.66
N ALA A 46 15.04 12.64 -9.85
CA ALA A 46 16.48 12.65 -9.55
C ALA A 46 17.36 11.96 -10.62
N SER A 47 16.77 11.18 -11.54
CA SER A 47 17.53 10.44 -12.55
C SER A 47 17.85 11.30 -13.77
N PRO A 48 19.04 11.15 -14.38
CA PRO A 48 19.39 11.89 -15.59
C PRO A 48 18.43 11.54 -16.74
N LEU A 49 17.88 12.57 -17.39
CA LEU A 49 16.82 12.44 -18.40
C LEU A 49 17.21 11.52 -19.57
N LEU A 50 18.44 11.62 -20.08
CA LEU A 50 18.88 10.89 -21.27
C LEU A 50 18.89 9.36 -21.09
N PRO A 51 19.50 8.77 -20.05
CA PRO A 51 19.39 7.34 -19.77
C PRO A 51 17.95 6.85 -19.61
N VAL A 52 17.09 7.63 -18.94
CA VAL A 52 15.66 7.29 -18.77
C VAL A 52 14.98 7.21 -20.14
N LEU A 53 15.14 8.24 -20.98
CA LEU A 53 14.55 8.24 -22.33
C LEU A 53 15.11 7.12 -23.22
N GLY A 54 16.39 6.77 -23.08
CA GLY A 54 16.99 5.62 -23.75
C GLY A 54 16.37 4.29 -23.32
N GLY A 55 16.13 4.12 -22.02
CA GLY A 55 15.41 2.96 -21.48
C GLY A 55 13.97 2.88 -22.00
N LEU A 56 13.24 3.99 -21.98
CA LEU A 56 11.86 4.06 -22.50
C LEU A 56 11.80 3.78 -24.01
N LEU A 57 12.80 4.22 -24.78
CA LEU A 57 12.90 3.86 -26.21
C LEU A 57 13.01 2.34 -26.39
N LEU A 58 13.85 1.69 -25.59
CA LEU A 58 14.01 0.24 -25.63
C LEU A 58 12.70 -0.47 -25.27
N VAL A 59 12.02 -0.03 -24.21
CA VAL A 59 10.71 -0.56 -23.82
C VAL A 59 9.68 -0.37 -24.94
N GLY A 60 9.61 0.81 -25.56
CA GLY A 60 8.68 1.07 -26.65
C GLY A 60 9.00 0.28 -27.93
N LEU A 61 10.27 -0.01 -28.22
CA LEU A 61 10.67 -0.95 -29.28
C LEU A 61 10.17 -2.37 -28.99
N VAL A 62 10.32 -2.83 -27.75
CA VAL A 62 9.84 -4.14 -27.29
C VAL A 62 8.30 -4.21 -27.35
N LYS A 63 7.57 -3.17 -26.92
CA LYS A 63 6.10 -3.09 -27.06
C LYS A 63 5.65 -3.00 -28.51
N SER A 64 6.38 -2.31 -29.38
CA SER A 64 6.07 -2.27 -30.82
C SER A 64 6.22 -3.65 -31.46
N TRP A 65 7.26 -4.39 -31.09
CA TRP A 65 7.43 -5.79 -31.48
C TRP A 65 6.32 -6.68 -30.91
N MET A 66 5.91 -6.47 -29.67
CA MET A 66 4.79 -7.17 -29.05
C MET A 66 3.51 -7.00 -29.86
N PHE A 67 3.11 -5.76 -30.18
CA PHE A 67 1.91 -5.50 -30.97
C PHE A 67 1.99 -6.13 -32.36
N TRP A 68 3.17 -6.11 -33.00
CA TRP A 68 3.36 -6.82 -34.25
C TRP A 68 3.05 -8.32 -34.12
N GLN A 69 3.47 -8.96 -33.02
CA GLN A 69 3.22 -10.39 -32.77
C GLN A 69 1.74 -10.66 -32.48
N ILE A 70 1.09 -9.82 -31.68
CA ILE A 70 -0.32 -9.93 -31.31
C ILE A 70 -1.22 -9.80 -32.54
N PHE A 71 -0.96 -8.81 -33.40
CA PHE A 71 -1.81 -8.55 -34.57
C PHE A 71 -1.44 -9.36 -35.81
N ARG A 72 -0.43 -10.24 -35.74
CA ARG A 72 -0.01 -11.07 -36.89
C ARG A 72 -1.14 -11.97 -37.40
N GLY A 73 -2.09 -12.29 -36.54
CA GLY A 73 -3.27 -13.09 -36.84
C GLY A 73 -2.98 -14.60 -36.74
N PRO A 74 -4.04 -15.41 -36.64
CA PRO A 74 -3.91 -16.85 -36.48
C PRO A 74 -3.34 -17.52 -37.74
N ALA A 75 -2.67 -18.66 -37.55
CA ALA A 75 -2.27 -19.51 -38.67
C ALA A 75 -3.52 -19.95 -39.46
N PRO A 76 -3.43 -20.13 -40.79
CA PRO A 76 -4.56 -20.57 -41.60
C PRO A 76 -5.14 -21.89 -41.04
N LEU A 77 -6.46 -22.01 -41.06
CA LEU A 77 -7.17 -23.18 -40.57
C LEU A 77 -6.85 -24.38 -41.49
N ILE A 78 -6.22 -25.42 -40.95
CA ILE A 78 -6.03 -26.70 -41.66
C ILE A 78 -7.07 -27.67 -41.09
N GLY A 79 -8.30 -27.61 -41.63
CA GLY A 79 -9.42 -28.47 -41.23
C GLY A 79 -10.35 -27.88 -40.14
N PRO A 80 -11.51 -28.54 -39.88
CA PRO A 80 -12.50 -28.08 -38.91
C PRO A 80 -11.91 -28.09 -37.49
N ALA A 81 -11.85 -26.92 -36.86
CA ALA A 81 -11.36 -26.81 -35.50
C ALA A 81 -12.29 -27.55 -34.54
N ARG A 82 -11.73 -28.41 -33.69
CA ARG A 82 -12.48 -28.99 -32.57
C ARG A 82 -12.95 -27.85 -31.66
N GLN A 83 -14.20 -27.93 -31.18
CA GLN A 83 -14.84 -26.90 -30.34
C GLN A 83 -13.96 -26.45 -29.17
N ALA A 84 -13.27 -27.38 -28.49
CA ALA A 84 -12.35 -27.07 -27.39
C ALA A 84 -11.16 -26.18 -27.81
N GLY A 85 -10.65 -26.34 -29.03
CA GLY A 85 -9.59 -25.49 -29.57
C GLY A 85 -10.07 -24.06 -29.81
N THR A 86 -11.30 -23.89 -30.28
CA THR A 86 -11.92 -22.57 -30.46
C THR A 86 -12.09 -21.86 -29.12
N TRP A 87 -12.60 -22.56 -28.11
CA TRP A 87 -12.74 -22.01 -26.75
C TRP A 87 -11.40 -21.65 -26.11
N LEU A 88 -10.39 -22.51 -26.26
CA LEU A 88 -9.04 -22.21 -25.75
C LEU A 88 -8.48 -20.94 -26.40
N ARG A 89 -8.62 -20.79 -27.72
CA ARG A 89 -8.19 -19.58 -28.41
C ARG A 89 -8.92 -18.35 -27.87
N LEU A 90 -10.24 -18.43 -27.70
CA LEU A 90 -11.03 -17.31 -27.20
C LEU A 90 -10.60 -16.93 -25.78
N SER A 91 -10.41 -17.92 -24.91
CA SER A 91 -9.94 -17.72 -23.53
C SER A 91 -8.54 -17.09 -23.48
N LEU A 92 -7.60 -17.53 -24.32
CA LEU A 92 -6.27 -16.93 -24.42
C LEU A 92 -6.32 -15.47 -24.91
N TYR A 93 -7.19 -15.14 -25.86
CA TYR A 93 -7.36 -13.75 -26.28
C TYR A 93 -8.08 -12.89 -25.24
N ALA A 94 -9.08 -13.44 -24.54
CA ALA A 94 -9.74 -12.72 -23.45
C ALA A 94 -8.73 -12.38 -22.34
N TYR A 95 -7.87 -13.34 -21.97
CA TYR A 95 -6.80 -13.12 -21.01
C TYR A 95 -5.75 -12.12 -21.53
N LEU A 96 -5.39 -12.20 -22.81
CA LEU A 96 -4.50 -11.22 -23.43
C LEU A 96 -5.07 -9.80 -23.43
N VAL A 97 -6.36 -9.64 -23.72
CA VAL A 97 -7.04 -8.33 -23.68
C VAL A 97 -7.07 -7.81 -22.26
N TRP A 98 -7.37 -8.67 -21.28
CA TRP A 98 -7.33 -8.33 -19.85
C TRP A 98 -5.97 -7.76 -19.44
N LEU A 99 -4.87 -8.41 -19.82
CA LEU A 99 -3.50 -7.96 -19.50
C LEU A 99 -3.07 -6.67 -20.23
N LEU A 100 -3.77 -6.26 -21.30
CA LEU A 100 -3.44 -5.05 -22.06
C LEU A 100 -4.23 -3.83 -21.63
N ILE A 101 -5.33 -4.01 -20.89
CA ILE A 101 -6.17 -2.92 -20.42
C ILE A 101 -5.66 -2.55 -19.02
N PRO A 102 -5.19 -1.31 -18.79
CA PRO A 102 -4.93 -0.83 -17.44
C PRO A 102 -6.19 -0.99 -16.59
N SER A 103 -6.10 -1.81 -15.54
CA SER A 103 -7.20 -2.05 -14.62
C SER A 103 -7.30 -0.85 -13.67
N PHE A 104 -8.51 -0.32 -13.54
CA PHE A 104 -8.87 0.65 -12.50
C PHE A 104 -9.73 -0.02 -11.42
N LEU A 105 -9.73 -1.36 -11.37
CA LEU A 105 -10.50 -2.13 -10.41
C LEU A 105 -9.71 -2.29 -9.11
N PRO A 106 -10.38 -2.57 -7.98
CA PRO A 106 -9.70 -2.95 -6.75
C PRO A 106 -8.84 -4.21 -6.96
N ASP A 107 -7.65 -4.25 -6.36
CA ASP A 107 -6.64 -5.31 -6.54
C ASP A 107 -7.23 -6.72 -6.43
N LEU A 108 -8.07 -6.98 -5.42
CA LEU A 108 -8.71 -8.28 -5.24
C LEU A 108 -9.58 -8.69 -6.43
N VAL A 109 -10.33 -7.74 -7.01
CA VAL A 109 -11.19 -8.00 -8.17
C VAL A 109 -10.33 -8.32 -9.39
N GLU A 110 -9.22 -7.59 -9.55
CA GLU A 110 -8.27 -7.82 -10.61
C GLU A 110 -7.63 -9.21 -10.54
N THR A 111 -7.16 -9.61 -9.35
CA THR A 111 -6.62 -10.94 -9.10
C THR A 111 -7.64 -12.03 -9.41
N VAL A 112 -8.89 -11.88 -8.95
CA VAL A 112 -9.94 -12.88 -9.18
C VAL A 112 -10.24 -13.05 -10.67
N ILE A 113 -10.37 -11.95 -11.42
CA ILE A 113 -10.64 -12.01 -12.87
C ILE A 113 -9.44 -12.62 -13.62
N GLY A 114 -8.23 -12.17 -13.32
CA GLY A 114 -7.01 -12.69 -13.95
C GLY A 114 -6.85 -14.19 -13.71
N THR A 115 -7.06 -14.62 -12.46
CA THR A 115 -7.01 -16.02 -12.04
C THR A 115 -8.07 -16.87 -12.74
N ALA A 116 -9.31 -16.39 -12.83
CA ALA A 116 -10.40 -17.11 -13.49
C ALA A 116 -10.13 -17.32 -14.99
N LEU A 117 -9.61 -16.29 -15.67
CA LEU A 117 -9.24 -16.37 -17.08
C LEU A 117 -8.06 -17.32 -17.30
N TRP A 118 -7.03 -17.26 -16.45
CA TRP A 118 -5.86 -18.14 -16.52
C TRP A 118 -6.23 -19.61 -16.28
N MET A 119 -6.98 -19.91 -15.22
CA MET A 119 -7.40 -21.27 -14.92
C MET A 119 -8.30 -21.87 -16.00
N SER A 120 -9.18 -21.07 -16.59
CA SER A 120 -9.98 -21.47 -17.75
C SER A 120 -9.09 -21.85 -18.93
N ALA A 121 -8.05 -21.05 -19.22
CA ALA A 121 -7.08 -21.33 -20.27
C ALA A 121 -6.30 -22.63 -20.00
N ILE A 122 -5.85 -22.87 -18.75
CA ILE A 122 -5.14 -24.10 -18.37
C ILE A 122 -6.03 -25.34 -18.54
N VAL A 123 -7.27 -25.31 -18.06
CA VAL A 123 -8.21 -26.44 -18.21
C VAL A 123 -8.46 -26.74 -19.68
N LEU A 124 -8.71 -25.72 -20.50
CA LEU A 124 -8.91 -25.88 -21.93
C LEU A 124 -7.64 -26.38 -22.64
N LEU A 125 -6.46 -25.94 -22.21
CA LEU A 125 -5.17 -26.41 -22.72
C LEU A 125 -4.99 -27.90 -22.43
N LEU A 126 -5.32 -28.38 -21.23
CA LEU A 126 -5.28 -29.80 -20.86
C LEU A 126 -6.18 -30.67 -21.74
N VAL A 127 -7.34 -30.14 -22.14
CA VAL A 127 -8.28 -30.83 -23.03
C VAL A 127 -7.73 -30.88 -24.46
N VAL A 128 -7.13 -29.79 -24.96
CA VAL A 128 -6.67 -29.67 -26.34
C VAL A 128 -5.35 -30.41 -26.58
N LEU A 129 -4.45 -30.44 -25.60
CA LEU A 129 -3.14 -31.08 -25.71
C LEU A 129 -3.28 -32.60 -25.97
N THR A 130 -2.79 -33.03 -27.13
CA THR A 130 -2.76 -34.44 -27.50
C THR A 130 -1.47 -35.11 -27.01
N GLY A 131 -1.55 -36.37 -26.60
CA GLY A 131 -0.38 -37.14 -26.15
C GLY A 131 0.10 -36.84 -24.71
N SER A 132 -0.63 -36.05 -23.93
CA SER A 132 -0.44 -35.97 -22.47
C SER A 132 -1.23 -37.10 -21.79
N GLY A 133 -0.55 -37.98 -21.04
CA GLY A 133 -1.23 -39.03 -20.28
C GLY A 133 -2.12 -38.46 -19.18
N ARG A 134 -3.12 -39.23 -18.70
CA ARG A 134 -4.05 -38.79 -17.64
C ARG A 134 -3.33 -38.28 -16.39
N ALA A 135 -2.28 -38.99 -15.95
CA ALA A 135 -1.48 -38.59 -14.78
C ALA A 135 -0.80 -37.22 -14.97
N PHE A 136 -0.23 -36.95 -16.15
CA PHE A 136 0.40 -35.66 -16.44
C PHE A 136 -0.62 -34.51 -16.36
N ARG A 137 -1.82 -34.72 -16.91
CA ARG A 137 -2.89 -33.71 -16.90
C ARG A 137 -3.38 -33.43 -15.48
N LEU A 138 -3.53 -34.48 -14.66
CA LEU A 138 -3.96 -34.36 -13.27
C LEU A 138 -2.94 -33.58 -12.44
N VAL A 139 -1.64 -33.87 -12.58
CA VAL A 139 -0.57 -33.16 -11.87
C VAL A 139 -0.51 -31.69 -12.27
N LEU A 140 -0.61 -31.40 -13.57
CA LEU A 140 -0.63 -30.02 -14.06
C LEU A 140 -1.84 -29.26 -13.51
N LEU A 141 -3.02 -29.89 -13.45
CA LEU A 141 -4.21 -29.28 -12.86
C LEU A 141 -4.04 -29.01 -11.35
N LEU A 142 -3.51 -29.98 -10.58
CA LEU A 142 -3.28 -29.81 -9.14
C LEU A 142 -2.28 -28.68 -8.86
N LEU A 143 -1.18 -28.60 -9.61
CA LEU A 143 -0.20 -27.54 -9.45
C LEU A 143 -0.79 -26.16 -9.80
N ALA A 144 -1.59 -26.07 -10.87
CA ALA A 144 -2.27 -24.82 -11.23
C ALA A 144 -3.29 -24.37 -10.17
N LEU A 145 -3.97 -25.33 -9.52
CA LEU A 145 -4.85 -25.04 -8.38
C LEU A 145 -4.06 -24.54 -7.16
N VAL A 146 -2.91 -25.13 -6.86
CA VAL A 146 -2.02 -24.69 -5.76
C VAL A 146 -1.48 -23.28 -6.03
N GLU A 147 -1.03 -23.00 -7.25
CA GLU A 147 -0.66 -21.63 -7.69
C GLU A 147 -1.81 -20.66 -7.41
N THR A 148 -3.01 -20.99 -7.91
CA THR A 148 -4.17 -20.11 -7.87
C THR A 148 -4.61 -19.83 -6.44
N ALA A 149 -4.74 -20.87 -5.62
CA ALA A 149 -5.12 -20.74 -4.23
C ALA A 149 -4.07 -19.96 -3.43
N GLY A 150 -2.78 -20.20 -3.69
CA GLY A 150 -1.68 -19.49 -3.05
C GLY A 150 -1.64 -18.00 -3.41
N SER A 151 -1.84 -17.66 -4.68
CA SER A 151 -1.88 -16.26 -5.15
C SER A 151 -3.03 -15.50 -4.50
N LEU A 152 -4.24 -16.10 -4.46
CA LEU A 152 -5.40 -15.51 -3.80
C LEU A 152 -5.18 -15.36 -2.28
N ALA A 153 -4.54 -16.34 -1.64
CA ALA A 153 -4.24 -16.28 -0.21
C ALA A 153 -3.22 -15.18 0.14
N ILE A 154 -2.23 -14.94 -0.73
CA ILE A 154 -1.25 -13.87 -0.57
C ILE A 154 -1.94 -12.50 -0.66
N ASP A 155 -2.78 -12.29 -1.67
CA ASP A 155 -3.46 -11.00 -1.87
C ASP A 155 -4.50 -10.72 -0.77
N LEU A 156 -5.19 -11.74 -0.28
CA LEU A 156 -6.10 -11.61 0.87
C LEU A 156 -5.38 -11.35 2.20
N ALA A 157 -4.08 -11.68 2.30
CA ALA A 157 -3.28 -11.49 3.51
C ALA A 157 -2.58 -10.12 3.57
N ASP A 158 -2.70 -9.30 2.52
CA ASP A 158 -2.01 -8.01 2.38
C ASP A 158 -2.67 -6.88 3.19
N GLU A 159 -3.11 -7.19 4.42
CA GLU A 159 -3.37 -6.20 5.45
C GLU A 159 -2.04 -5.52 5.86
N PRO A 160 -2.01 -4.19 6.05
CA PRO A 160 -0.77 -3.40 6.19
C PRO A 160 0.13 -3.83 7.36
N MET A 161 -0.38 -4.62 8.31
CA MET A 161 0.36 -5.10 9.47
C MET A 161 1.23 -6.35 9.17
N SER A 162 0.95 -7.11 8.11
CA SER A 162 1.68 -8.36 7.78
C SER A 162 3.03 -8.12 7.08
N ARG A 163 3.24 -6.95 6.48
CA ARG A 163 4.46 -6.61 5.72
C ARG A 163 5.73 -6.47 6.57
N PHE A 164 5.60 -6.21 7.87
CA PHE A 164 6.77 -5.97 8.74
C PHE A 164 7.40 -7.25 9.31
N PHE A 165 6.63 -8.33 9.44
CA PHE A 165 7.11 -9.61 9.97
C PHE A 165 6.39 -10.79 9.29
N PRO A 166 6.79 -11.17 8.06
CA PRO A 166 6.19 -12.32 7.40
C PRO A 166 6.47 -13.57 8.23
N GLY A 167 5.43 -14.20 8.78
CA GLY A 167 5.56 -15.45 9.50
C GLY A 167 6.17 -16.54 8.60
N THR A 168 6.82 -17.54 9.20
CA THR A 168 7.40 -18.69 8.47
C THR A 168 6.40 -19.38 7.55
N ALA A 169 5.13 -19.44 7.96
CA ALA A 169 4.02 -19.97 7.16
C ALA A 169 3.76 -19.13 5.89
N TYR A 170 3.83 -17.80 5.96
CA TYR A 170 3.67 -16.93 4.79
C TYR A 170 4.80 -17.14 3.79
N LEU A 171 6.05 -17.17 4.28
CA LEU A 171 7.23 -17.43 3.43
C LEU A 171 7.16 -18.83 2.79
N ALA A 172 6.74 -19.85 3.55
CA ALA A 172 6.56 -21.19 3.03
C ALA A 172 5.47 -21.24 1.95
N THR A 173 4.32 -20.62 2.18
CA THR A 173 3.24 -20.52 1.18
C THR A 173 3.72 -19.80 -0.07
N ALA A 174 4.37 -18.65 0.07
CA ALA A 174 4.93 -17.91 -1.06
C ALA A 174 5.94 -18.75 -1.86
N MET A 175 6.85 -19.46 -1.19
CA MET A 175 7.79 -20.37 -1.86
C MET A 175 7.06 -21.52 -2.59
N VAL A 176 6.07 -22.16 -1.96
CA VAL A 176 5.29 -23.24 -2.56
C VAL A 176 4.54 -22.74 -3.80
N THR A 177 3.91 -21.56 -3.72
CA THR A 177 3.23 -20.92 -4.85
C THR A 177 4.20 -20.66 -6.00
N GLN A 178 5.37 -20.07 -5.74
CA GLN A 178 6.39 -19.82 -6.77
C GLN A 178 6.91 -21.10 -7.42
N VAL A 179 7.15 -22.16 -6.63
CA VAL A 179 7.54 -23.48 -7.15
C VAL A 179 6.41 -24.10 -7.98
N ALA A 180 5.15 -23.95 -7.57
CA ALA A 180 4.00 -24.43 -8.32
C ALA A 180 3.89 -23.73 -9.68
N VAL A 181 3.97 -22.39 -9.73
CA VAL A 181 4.01 -21.59 -10.97
C VAL A 181 5.12 -22.07 -11.90
N PHE A 182 6.33 -22.28 -11.35
CA PHE A 182 7.47 -22.82 -12.09
C PHE A 182 7.14 -24.17 -12.75
N LEU A 183 6.60 -25.11 -11.97
CA LEU A 183 6.33 -26.46 -12.45
C LEU A 183 5.20 -26.47 -13.49
N VAL A 184 4.15 -25.65 -13.30
CA VAL A 184 3.06 -25.44 -14.26
C VAL A 184 3.63 -24.99 -15.61
N MET A 185 4.45 -23.94 -15.61
CA MET A 185 5.01 -23.39 -16.85
C MET A 185 5.91 -24.40 -17.58
N VAL A 186 6.80 -25.09 -16.85
CA VAL A 186 7.65 -26.14 -17.44
C VAL A 186 6.82 -27.26 -18.06
N MET A 187 5.78 -27.72 -17.36
CA MET A 187 4.88 -28.76 -17.87
C MET A 187 4.10 -28.30 -19.10
N VAL A 188 3.58 -27.06 -19.10
CA VAL A 188 2.90 -26.48 -20.27
C VAL A 188 3.83 -26.45 -21.48
N LEU A 189 5.06 -25.97 -21.35
CA LEU A 189 6.03 -25.90 -22.45
C LEU A 189 6.43 -27.29 -22.95
N LEU A 190 6.62 -28.26 -22.06
CA LEU A 190 6.89 -29.66 -22.45
C LEU A 190 5.72 -30.27 -23.22
N ALA A 191 4.48 -30.00 -22.78
CA ALA A 191 3.30 -30.49 -23.45
C ALA A 191 3.13 -29.84 -24.84
N GLN A 192 3.31 -28.52 -24.94
CA GLN A 192 3.31 -27.80 -26.22
C GLN A 192 4.39 -28.32 -27.17
N ARG A 193 5.62 -28.53 -26.68
CA ARG A 193 6.74 -29.08 -27.47
C ARG A 193 6.44 -30.47 -28.00
N ARG A 194 5.75 -31.31 -27.22
CA ARG A 194 5.44 -32.68 -27.63
C ARG A 194 4.31 -32.72 -28.66
N ASP A 195 3.22 -32.00 -28.40
CA ASP A 195 2.06 -31.90 -29.29
C ASP A 195 2.48 -31.36 -30.68
N GLY A 196 3.50 -30.49 -30.71
CA GLY A 196 4.23 -30.17 -31.94
C GLY A 196 3.52 -29.17 -32.87
N ARG A 197 2.34 -28.66 -32.48
CA ARG A 197 1.69 -27.52 -33.15
C ARG A 197 2.50 -26.24 -33.01
N TRP A 198 3.04 -26.01 -31.82
CA TRP A 198 3.74 -24.78 -31.49
C TRP A 198 5.15 -24.74 -32.08
N SER A 199 5.51 -23.60 -32.66
CA SER A 199 6.84 -23.39 -33.23
C SER A 199 7.90 -23.31 -32.13
N ARG A 200 9.16 -23.58 -32.51
CA ARG A 200 10.31 -23.37 -31.62
C ARG A 200 10.37 -21.94 -31.08
N GLY A 201 10.00 -20.96 -31.90
CA GLY A 201 9.94 -19.56 -31.48
C GLY A 201 8.94 -19.33 -30.34
N THR A 202 7.74 -19.88 -30.44
CA THR A 202 6.74 -19.78 -29.36
C THR A 202 7.22 -20.44 -28.08
N LEU A 203 7.85 -21.61 -28.17
CA LEU A 203 8.43 -22.30 -27.00
C LEU A 203 9.59 -21.51 -26.36
N LEU A 204 10.45 -20.89 -27.17
CA LEU A 204 11.55 -20.05 -26.68
C LEU A 204 11.03 -18.78 -26.00
N ILE A 205 9.99 -18.15 -26.53
CA ILE A 205 9.36 -16.99 -25.90
C ILE A 205 8.74 -17.39 -24.55
N GLY A 206 8.03 -18.53 -24.50
CA GLY A 206 7.50 -19.04 -23.24
C GLY A 206 8.60 -19.41 -22.23
N LEU A 207 9.73 -19.94 -22.69
CA LEU A 207 10.91 -20.15 -21.84
C LEU A 207 11.52 -18.81 -21.37
N GLY A 208 11.45 -17.76 -22.18
CA GLY A 208 11.87 -16.40 -21.82
C GLY A 208 10.98 -15.79 -20.74
N THR A 209 9.65 -15.91 -20.87
CA THR A 209 8.67 -15.57 -19.83
C THR A 209 8.91 -16.33 -18.54
N PHE A 210 9.39 -17.56 -18.66
CA PHE A 210 9.76 -18.36 -17.50
C PHE A 210 11.04 -17.83 -16.83
N ALA A 211 12.10 -17.58 -17.61
CA ALA A 211 13.37 -17.09 -17.10
C ALA A 211 13.27 -15.67 -16.52
N SER A 212 12.32 -14.86 -17.00
CA SER A 212 12.12 -13.51 -16.52
C SER A 212 11.76 -13.43 -15.05
N GLY A 213 10.83 -14.26 -14.57
CA GLY A 213 10.44 -14.24 -13.15
C GLY A 213 11.63 -14.47 -12.21
N PHE A 214 12.55 -15.37 -12.60
CA PHE A 214 13.78 -15.62 -11.84
C PHE A 214 14.77 -14.47 -11.90
N LEU A 215 14.96 -13.90 -13.08
CA LEU A 215 15.85 -12.74 -13.26
C LEU A 215 15.34 -11.56 -12.43
N VAL A 216 14.04 -11.33 -12.40
CA VAL A 216 13.42 -10.28 -11.59
C VAL A 216 13.68 -10.51 -10.10
N ALA A 217 13.40 -11.72 -9.59
CA ALA A 217 13.65 -12.05 -8.19
C ALA A 217 15.14 -11.92 -7.81
N LEU A 218 16.03 -12.39 -8.68
CA LEU A 218 17.47 -12.30 -8.48
C LEU A 218 17.96 -10.84 -8.48
N VAL A 219 17.55 -10.04 -9.45
CA VAL A 219 17.94 -8.63 -9.54
C VAL A 219 17.36 -7.85 -8.36
N ASN A 220 16.11 -8.08 -7.97
CA ASN A 220 15.49 -7.44 -6.81
C ASN A 220 16.24 -7.75 -5.50
N SER A 221 16.76 -8.98 -5.36
CA SER A 221 17.60 -9.34 -4.21
C SER A 221 18.94 -8.58 -4.15
N GLN A 222 19.46 -8.10 -5.28
CA GLN A 222 20.79 -7.49 -5.38
C GLN A 222 20.76 -5.96 -5.36
N THR A 223 19.75 -5.31 -5.96
CA THR A 223 19.87 -3.87 -6.30
C THR A 223 19.01 -2.90 -5.46
N ARG A 224 18.46 -3.32 -4.30
CA ARG A 224 17.78 -2.45 -3.30
C ARG A 224 16.88 -1.33 -3.89
N GLY A 225 16.10 -1.64 -4.91
CA GLY A 225 14.88 -0.90 -5.31
C GLY A 225 15.04 0.44 -6.05
N SER A 226 14.74 0.44 -7.35
CA SER A 226 13.90 1.44 -8.07
C SER A 226 14.01 1.28 -9.60
N THR A 227 15.20 1.01 -10.14
CA THR A 227 15.43 0.83 -11.59
C THR A 227 14.93 -0.50 -12.16
N ILE A 228 14.48 -1.41 -11.28
CA ILE A 228 14.16 -2.79 -11.63
C ILE A 228 12.71 -2.95 -12.05
N GLU A 229 11.78 -2.20 -11.44
CA GLU A 229 10.34 -2.30 -11.72
C GLU A 229 10.06 -2.13 -13.22
N SER A 230 10.76 -1.20 -13.87
CA SER A 230 10.67 -1.00 -15.33
C SER A 230 11.22 -2.17 -16.15
N ILE A 231 12.18 -2.94 -15.63
CA ILE A 231 12.69 -4.15 -16.29
C ILE A 231 11.68 -5.29 -16.13
N VAL A 232 11.08 -5.44 -14.93
CA VAL A 232 10.02 -6.44 -14.68
C VAL A 232 8.88 -6.25 -15.68
N GLU A 233 8.39 -5.03 -15.80
CA GLU A 233 7.28 -4.70 -16.70
C GLU A 233 7.64 -4.92 -18.18
N ALA A 234 8.90 -4.69 -18.57
CA ALA A 234 9.38 -5.01 -19.91
C ALA A 234 9.40 -6.52 -20.19
N MET A 235 9.51 -7.37 -19.16
CA MET A 235 9.49 -8.82 -19.31
C MET A 235 8.09 -9.41 -19.43
N ASP A 236 7.05 -8.75 -18.89
CA ASP A 236 5.65 -9.16 -19.03
C ASP A 236 5.20 -9.19 -20.50
N VAL A 237 5.84 -8.36 -21.33
CA VAL A 237 5.69 -8.40 -22.79
C VAL A 237 5.90 -9.80 -23.36
N LEU A 238 6.87 -10.56 -22.84
CA LEU A 238 7.12 -11.93 -23.31
C LEU A 238 5.92 -12.84 -23.01
N HIS A 239 5.29 -12.70 -21.84
CA HIS A 239 4.10 -13.45 -21.48
C HIS A 239 2.95 -13.17 -22.44
N VAL A 240 2.67 -11.88 -22.70
CA VAL A 240 1.61 -11.46 -23.63
C VAL A 240 1.87 -11.98 -25.05
N VAL A 241 3.11 -11.90 -25.54
CA VAL A 241 3.49 -12.44 -26.85
C VAL A 241 3.34 -13.96 -26.88
N TRP A 242 3.74 -14.66 -25.81
CA TRP A 242 3.60 -16.11 -25.72
C TRP A 242 2.13 -16.54 -25.78
N LEU A 243 1.23 -15.84 -25.07
CA LEU A 243 -0.22 -16.09 -25.13
C LEU A 243 -0.77 -15.89 -26.55
N ALA A 244 -0.48 -14.75 -27.18
CA ALA A 244 -0.91 -14.47 -28.56
C ALA A 244 -0.44 -15.53 -29.54
N ARG A 245 0.85 -15.89 -29.49
CA ARG A 245 1.42 -16.89 -30.39
C ARG A 245 0.86 -18.28 -30.12
N THR A 246 0.64 -18.63 -28.86
CA THR A 246 -0.01 -19.89 -28.48
C THR A 246 -1.41 -19.97 -29.10
N ALA A 247 -2.20 -18.89 -29.04
CA ALA A 247 -3.52 -18.80 -29.65
C ALA A 247 -3.48 -18.86 -31.19
N HIS A 248 -2.51 -18.19 -31.81
CA HIS A 248 -2.32 -18.18 -33.26
C HIS A 248 -1.97 -19.54 -33.84
N GLU A 249 -1.09 -20.28 -33.16
CA GLU A 249 -0.55 -21.55 -33.67
C GLU A 249 -1.46 -22.75 -33.38
N LEU A 250 -2.53 -22.56 -32.62
CA LEU A 250 -3.47 -23.61 -32.24
C LEU A 250 -4.19 -24.28 -33.44
N ASN A 251 -4.25 -23.60 -34.59
CA ASN A 251 -4.82 -24.10 -35.85
C ASN A 251 -3.95 -25.13 -36.57
N ARG A 252 -2.70 -25.31 -36.16
CA ARG A 252 -1.83 -26.33 -36.77
C ARG A 252 -2.26 -27.72 -36.30
N GLU A 253 -1.97 -28.72 -37.12
CA GLU A 253 -2.24 -30.11 -36.78
C GLU A 253 -1.25 -30.64 -35.73
N PRO A 254 -1.71 -31.45 -34.76
CA PRO A 254 -0.84 -32.09 -33.78
C PRO A 254 0.04 -33.15 -34.44
N ARG A 255 1.33 -33.15 -34.12
CA ARG A 255 2.24 -34.23 -34.50
C ARG A 255 2.03 -35.39 -33.54
N HIS A 256 1.57 -36.51 -34.07
CA HIS A 256 1.33 -37.70 -33.27
C HIS A 256 2.65 -38.24 -32.71
N LYS A 257 2.77 -38.24 -31.38
CA LYS A 257 3.89 -38.81 -30.61
C LYS A 257 3.32 -39.67 -29.48
N PRO A 258 4.06 -40.68 -28.97
CA PRO A 258 3.63 -41.54 -27.87
C PRO A 258 3.23 -40.72 -26.62
N PRO A 259 2.52 -41.24 -25.62
CA PRO A 259 2.15 -40.46 -24.43
C PRO A 259 3.36 -40.05 -23.58
N LEU A 260 3.33 -38.85 -23.00
CA LEU A 260 4.37 -38.34 -22.09
C LEU A 260 4.11 -38.88 -20.67
N ARG A 261 5.12 -39.55 -20.07
CA ARG A 261 5.12 -39.85 -18.64
C ARG A 261 5.69 -38.63 -17.91
N PRO A 262 5.05 -38.14 -16.83
CA PRO A 262 5.62 -37.06 -16.04
C PRO A 262 6.99 -37.51 -15.50
N PRO A 263 8.04 -36.68 -15.58
CA PRO A 263 9.32 -37.03 -14.98
C PRO A 263 9.12 -37.25 -13.47
N THR A 264 9.76 -38.28 -12.93
CA THR A 264 9.62 -38.69 -11.51
C THR A 264 9.91 -37.55 -10.54
N ALA A 265 10.87 -36.68 -10.87
CA ALA A 265 11.16 -35.47 -10.09
C ALA A 265 9.99 -34.48 -10.02
N VAL A 266 9.25 -34.28 -11.11
CA VAL A 266 8.07 -33.39 -11.13
C VAL A 266 6.91 -34.00 -10.37
N MET A 267 6.72 -35.33 -10.46
CA MET A 267 5.74 -36.03 -9.63
C MET A 267 6.05 -35.84 -8.15
N ALA A 268 7.31 -36.08 -7.74
CA ALA A 268 7.73 -35.92 -6.35
C ALA A 268 7.55 -34.48 -5.86
N ALA A 269 7.99 -33.49 -6.64
CA ALA A 269 7.81 -32.08 -6.30
C ALA A 269 6.33 -31.69 -6.20
N ALA A 270 5.49 -32.14 -7.14
CA ALA A 270 4.06 -31.87 -7.10
C ALA A 270 3.38 -32.52 -5.89
N THR A 271 3.73 -33.76 -5.56
CA THR A 271 3.22 -34.43 -4.36
C THR A 271 3.66 -33.67 -3.11
N VAL A 272 4.90 -33.20 -3.03
CA VAL A 272 5.39 -32.38 -1.91
C VAL A 272 4.63 -31.05 -1.83
N CYS A 273 4.47 -30.31 -2.94
CA CYS A 273 3.71 -29.07 -2.96
C CYS A 273 2.25 -29.27 -2.52
N VAL A 274 1.60 -30.33 -3.00
CA VAL A 274 0.22 -30.67 -2.61
C VAL A 274 0.14 -31.08 -1.14
N LEU A 275 1.08 -31.88 -0.63
CA LEU A 275 1.13 -32.26 0.79
C LEU A 275 1.45 -31.09 1.71
N MET A 276 2.26 -30.12 1.25
CA MET A 276 2.48 -28.88 1.99
C MET A 276 1.24 -27.99 1.99
N ALA A 277 0.48 -27.96 0.88
CA ALA A 277 -0.78 -27.22 0.80
C ALA A 277 -1.92 -27.91 1.58
N VAL A 278 -1.93 -29.24 1.62
CA VAL A 278 -2.90 -30.11 2.29
C VAL A 278 -2.20 -30.75 3.50
N GLY A 279 -2.01 -29.99 4.58
CA GLY A 279 -1.37 -30.53 5.80
C GLY A 279 -2.09 -31.79 6.35
N PRO A 280 -1.48 -32.57 7.26
CA PRO A 280 -1.94 -33.91 7.68
C PRO A 280 -3.20 -33.96 8.56
N GLU A 281 -4.32 -34.53 8.08
CA GLU A 281 -5.67 -34.34 8.65
C GLU A 281 -5.95 -34.64 10.13
N ASN A 282 -5.15 -35.45 10.83
CA ASN A 282 -5.23 -35.60 12.30
C ASN A 282 -3.97 -36.28 12.86
N HIS A 283 -3.35 -35.69 13.89
CA HIS A 283 -2.37 -36.36 14.75
C HIS A 283 -2.92 -36.55 16.18
N PRO A 284 -2.50 -37.62 16.89
CA PRO A 284 -3.01 -37.99 18.20
C PRO A 284 -2.66 -36.97 19.30
N ARG A 285 -3.70 -36.56 20.04
CA ARG A 285 -3.67 -35.54 21.11
C ARG A 285 -3.04 -36.08 22.40
N LEU A 286 -1.73 -35.95 22.58
CA LEU A 286 -1.10 -36.35 23.86
C LEU A 286 -0.12 -35.33 24.46
N SER A 287 0.18 -34.21 23.81
CA SER A 287 1.01 -33.13 24.37
C SER A 287 0.69 -31.79 23.72
N PHE A 288 0.54 -30.71 24.50
CA PHE A 288 0.39 -29.35 23.97
C PHE A 288 1.78 -28.82 23.61
N THR A 289 2.43 -29.47 22.64
CA THR A 289 3.69 -28.99 22.09
C THR A 289 3.40 -27.75 21.24
N TRP A 290 4.31 -26.77 21.26
CA TRP A 290 4.24 -25.56 20.42
C TRP A 290 4.22 -25.85 18.90
N GLN A 291 4.34 -27.12 18.50
CA GLN A 291 4.36 -27.63 17.14
C GLN A 291 3.00 -28.15 16.65
N ASP A 292 1.90 -27.92 17.38
CA ASP A 292 0.57 -28.29 16.87
C ASP A 292 0.15 -27.32 15.74
N GLU A 293 0.64 -27.59 14.52
CA GLU A 293 0.51 -26.78 13.30
C GLU A 293 -0.93 -26.60 12.78
N ARG A 294 -1.95 -27.16 13.47
CA ARG A 294 -3.34 -27.20 13.01
C ARG A 294 -4.36 -26.49 13.88
N LEU A 295 -3.96 -25.99 15.06
CA LEU A 295 -4.57 -24.77 15.55
C LEU A 295 -3.86 -23.63 14.83
N PRO A 296 -4.57 -22.60 14.33
CA PRO A 296 -3.93 -21.58 13.54
C PRO A 296 -2.70 -21.10 14.32
N PRO A 297 -1.51 -20.95 13.68
CA PRO A 297 -0.26 -20.59 14.36
C PRO A 297 -0.42 -19.37 15.28
N SER A 298 -1.48 -18.59 15.07
CA SER A 298 -1.99 -17.52 15.91
C SER A 298 -2.33 -17.86 17.36
N ASP A 299 -2.69 -19.08 17.79
CA ASP A 299 -3.26 -19.21 19.14
C ASP A 299 -2.25 -19.05 20.29
N CYS A 300 -1.03 -19.58 20.15
CA CYS A 300 0.04 -19.31 21.12
C CYS A 300 0.92 -18.12 20.69
N TRP A 301 1.09 -17.87 19.37
CA TRP A 301 2.00 -16.85 18.86
C TRP A 301 1.37 -15.46 18.67
N ALA A 302 0.05 -15.34 18.52
CA ALA A 302 -0.59 -14.01 18.42
C ALA A 302 -0.53 -13.24 19.75
N TRP A 303 -0.10 -13.90 20.81
CA TRP A 303 -0.02 -13.32 22.14
C TRP A 303 1.37 -12.73 22.33
N HIS A 304 1.56 -11.48 21.90
CA HIS A 304 2.76 -10.69 22.19
C HIS A 304 3.00 -10.48 23.71
N GLY A 305 2.04 -10.87 24.54
CA GLY A 305 2.15 -11.04 25.99
C GLY A 305 1.10 -12.03 26.51
N PRO A 306 1.21 -12.50 27.77
CA PRO A 306 0.24 -13.44 28.32
C PRO A 306 -1.16 -12.84 28.29
N PRO A 307 -2.19 -13.63 27.94
CA PRO A 307 -3.56 -13.15 27.87
C PRO A 307 -4.00 -12.81 29.29
N ARG A 308 -4.98 -11.92 29.41
CA ARG A 308 -5.55 -11.61 30.71
C ARG A 308 -6.46 -12.74 31.15
N VAL A 309 -6.45 -13.02 32.44
CA VAL A 309 -7.24 -14.09 33.06
C VAL A 309 -8.73 -13.90 32.77
N ALA A 310 -9.22 -12.66 32.86
CA ALA A 310 -10.65 -12.35 32.67
C ALA A 310 -11.12 -12.47 31.21
N ASP A 311 -10.21 -12.35 30.24
CA ASP A 311 -10.54 -12.52 28.82
C ASP A 311 -10.42 -13.99 28.39
N THR A 312 -9.82 -14.83 29.23
CA THR A 312 -9.57 -16.24 28.93
C THR A 312 -10.59 -17.11 29.67
N PRO A 313 -11.35 -17.99 29.00
CA PRO A 313 -12.21 -18.95 29.68
C PRO A 313 -11.41 -19.84 30.64
N ALA A 314 -11.95 -20.16 31.81
CA ALA A 314 -11.24 -20.91 32.86
C ALA A 314 -10.64 -22.24 32.38
N HIS A 315 -11.35 -22.96 31.49
CA HIS A 315 -10.87 -24.22 30.93
C HIS A 315 -9.65 -24.06 29.98
N GLN A 316 -9.34 -22.84 29.54
CA GLN A 316 -8.21 -22.53 28.66
C GLN A 316 -7.01 -21.94 29.40
N HIS A 317 -7.14 -21.60 30.69
CA HIS A 317 -6.07 -20.94 31.45
C HIS A 317 -4.76 -21.75 31.49
N VAL A 318 -4.86 -23.07 31.66
CA VAL A 318 -3.71 -23.99 31.67
C VAL A 318 -3.00 -24.00 30.32
N ARG A 319 -3.78 -24.04 29.23
CA ARG A 319 -3.25 -23.98 27.86
C ARG A 319 -2.57 -22.63 27.60
N ALA A 320 -3.21 -21.55 28.01
CA ALA A 320 -2.69 -20.19 27.89
C ALA A 320 -1.36 -19.99 28.63
N TYR A 321 -1.27 -20.54 29.84
CA TYR A 321 -0.03 -20.55 30.61
C TYR A 321 1.07 -21.29 29.86
N LEU A 322 0.80 -22.51 29.39
CA LEU A 322 1.76 -23.34 28.66
C LEU A 322 2.26 -22.63 27.38
N CYS A 323 1.37 -22.08 26.57
CA CYS A 323 1.73 -21.27 25.39
C CYS A 323 2.71 -20.14 25.74
N SER A 324 2.54 -19.51 26.90
CA SER A 324 3.31 -18.32 27.28
C SER A 324 4.67 -18.63 27.93
N VAL A 325 4.83 -19.82 28.52
CA VAL A 325 6.07 -20.20 29.23
C VAL A 325 6.93 -21.17 28.43
N ASN A 326 6.34 -21.92 27.50
CA ASN A 326 7.05 -22.90 26.70
C ASN A 326 7.90 -22.16 25.64
N LYS A 327 9.21 -22.40 25.66
CA LYS A 327 10.13 -21.78 24.72
C LYS A 327 10.65 -22.83 23.74
N PRO A 328 10.76 -22.51 22.45
CA PRO A 328 11.14 -23.48 21.42
C PRO A 328 12.56 -24.02 21.59
N ASP A 329 13.41 -23.37 22.39
CA ASP A 329 14.80 -23.76 22.63
C ASP A 329 14.97 -24.80 23.76
N ARG A 330 13.90 -25.20 24.45
CA ARG A 330 13.99 -26.09 25.62
C ARG A 330 12.92 -27.18 25.61
N GLU A 331 13.36 -28.43 25.50
CA GLU A 331 12.52 -29.61 25.67
C GLU A 331 12.19 -29.82 27.16
N ILE A 332 11.19 -29.09 27.67
CA ILE A 332 10.61 -29.33 29.00
C ILE A 332 9.19 -29.83 28.80
N SER A 333 8.82 -30.93 29.46
CA SER A 333 7.46 -31.45 29.37
C SER A 333 6.43 -30.49 29.98
N ASP A 334 5.23 -30.45 29.41
CA ASP A 334 4.12 -29.63 29.90
C ASP A 334 3.84 -29.87 31.39
N GLN A 335 3.90 -31.12 31.84
CA GLN A 335 3.72 -31.49 33.24
C GLN A 335 4.79 -30.89 34.15
N ALA A 336 6.05 -30.81 33.69
CA ALA A 336 7.12 -30.17 34.43
C ALA A 336 6.95 -28.63 34.47
N LEU A 337 6.45 -28.02 33.39
CA LEU A 337 6.14 -26.57 33.37
C LEU A 337 4.96 -26.23 34.28
N LEU A 338 3.91 -27.05 34.30
CA LEU A 338 2.75 -26.88 35.17
C LEU A 338 3.09 -27.11 36.64
N SER A 339 3.86 -28.15 36.97
CA SER A 339 4.28 -28.40 38.35
C SER A 339 5.14 -27.25 38.88
N ARG A 340 6.05 -26.72 38.06
CA ARG A 340 6.86 -25.54 38.39
C ARG A 340 6.01 -24.29 38.57
N GLY A 341 5.00 -24.08 37.72
CA GLY A 341 4.06 -22.97 37.82
C GLY A 341 3.22 -23.01 39.09
N ARG A 342 2.67 -24.18 39.43
CA ARG A 342 1.91 -24.39 40.67
C ARG A 342 2.78 -24.21 41.92
N ALA A 343 4.01 -24.72 41.92
CA ALA A 343 4.95 -24.49 43.02
C ALA A 343 5.27 -22.98 43.19
N ALA A 344 5.41 -22.24 42.09
CA ALA A 344 5.59 -20.79 42.13
C ALA A 344 4.35 -20.07 42.70
N CYS A 345 3.13 -20.52 42.39
CA CYS A 345 1.91 -19.99 43.00
C CYS A 345 1.90 -20.16 44.53
N THR A 346 2.28 -21.32 45.05
CA THR A 346 2.35 -21.56 46.51
C THR A 346 3.36 -20.63 47.16
N ARG A 347 4.59 -20.58 46.63
CA ARG A 347 5.64 -19.68 47.15
C ARG A 347 5.23 -18.20 47.12
N PHE A 348 4.55 -17.78 46.05
CA PHE A 348 4.03 -16.42 45.97
C PHE A 348 2.99 -16.15 47.06
N ALA A 349 2.08 -17.11 47.32
CA ALA A 349 1.09 -17.01 48.39
C ALA A 349 1.76 -16.80 49.76
N ASP A 350 2.86 -17.54 50.02
CA ASP A 350 3.64 -17.48 51.26
C ASP A 350 4.48 -16.19 51.39
N GLY A 351 4.47 -15.32 50.38
CA GLY A 351 5.25 -14.07 50.39
C GLY A 351 6.70 -14.24 49.98
N GLU A 352 7.08 -15.42 49.48
CA GLU A 352 8.43 -15.64 48.98
C GLU A 352 8.65 -15.02 47.61
N PRO A 353 9.89 -14.55 47.31
CA PRO A 353 10.21 -14.03 46.00
C PRO A 353 10.19 -15.14 44.93
N VAL A 354 9.41 -14.92 43.87
CA VAL A 354 9.34 -15.82 42.70
C VAL A 354 9.86 -15.10 41.46
N ARG A 355 10.56 -15.83 40.58
CA ARG A 355 11.08 -15.28 39.31
C ARG A 355 10.04 -15.25 38.18
N ALA A 356 8.87 -15.85 38.38
CA ALA A 356 7.81 -15.89 37.38
C ALA A 356 7.04 -14.56 37.34
N ARG A 357 6.63 -14.12 36.14
CA ARG A 357 5.82 -12.90 35.99
C ARG A 357 4.44 -13.12 36.62
N PRO A 358 3.92 -12.22 37.48
CA PRO A 358 2.61 -12.38 38.11
C PRO A 358 1.46 -12.59 37.11
N ALA A 359 1.50 -11.94 35.95
CA ALA A 359 0.51 -12.12 34.87
C ALA A 359 0.39 -13.56 34.37
N LEU A 360 1.50 -14.33 34.35
CA LEU A 360 1.49 -15.73 33.95
C LEU A 360 0.91 -16.62 35.05
N LEU A 361 1.31 -16.36 36.29
CA LEU A 361 0.79 -17.11 37.44
C LEU A 361 -0.70 -16.86 37.64
N ALA A 362 -1.21 -15.69 37.25
CA ALA A 362 -2.62 -15.36 37.32
C ALA A 362 -3.48 -16.36 36.52
N LEU A 363 -2.95 -16.96 35.45
CA LEU A 363 -3.64 -18.01 34.69
C LEU A 363 -3.74 -19.32 35.49
N LEU A 364 -2.74 -19.67 36.32
CA LEU A 364 -2.78 -20.92 37.09
C LEU A 364 -3.48 -20.77 38.44
N CYS A 365 -3.34 -19.62 39.10
CA CYS A 365 -3.81 -19.36 40.46
C CYS A 365 -4.37 -17.93 40.60
N PRO A 366 -5.47 -17.60 39.90
CA PRO A 366 -6.00 -16.23 39.86
C PRO A 366 -6.36 -15.67 41.23
N GLU A 367 -6.86 -16.51 42.14
CA GLU A 367 -7.23 -16.10 43.51
C GLU A 367 -6.02 -15.62 44.33
N VAL A 368 -4.88 -16.27 44.16
CA VAL A 368 -3.64 -15.95 44.90
C VAL A 368 -3.04 -14.66 44.35
N ILE A 369 -2.91 -14.56 43.02
CA ILE A 369 -2.32 -13.39 42.37
C ILE A 369 -3.23 -12.17 42.52
N GLY A 370 -4.55 -12.33 42.39
CA GLY A 370 -5.53 -11.26 42.47
C GLY A 370 -5.54 -10.50 43.80
N ARG A 371 -5.15 -11.13 44.91
CA ARG A 371 -5.05 -10.46 46.21
C ARG A 371 -3.96 -9.38 46.25
N ARG A 372 -2.87 -9.57 45.51
CA ARG A 372 -1.75 -8.59 45.44
C ARG A 372 -1.76 -7.76 44.15
N HIS A 373 -2.31 -8.30 43.06
CA HIS A 373 -2.36 -7.68 41.73
C HIS A 373 -3.79 -7.75 41.15
N PRO A 374 -4.74 -6.99 41.72
CA PRO A 374 -6.14 -7.04 41.28
C PRO A 374 -6.34 -6.54 39.84
N ASP A 375 -5.42 -5.74 39.31
CA ASP A 375 -5.42 -5.22 37.94
C ASP A 375 -5.23 -6.32 36.87
N LEU A 376 -4.59 -7.44 37.22
CA LEU A 376 -4.42 -8.59 36.34
C LEU A 376 -5.70 -9.42 36.15
N LEU A 377 -6.69 -9.21 37.01
CA LEU A 377 -8.00 -9.83 36.91
C LEU A 377 -9.02 -8.99 36.14
N LEU A 378 -8.65 -7.81 35.66
CA LEU A 378 -9.52 -6.99 34.81
C LEU A 378 -9.47 -7.48 33.36
N SER A 379 -10.62 -7.45 32.70
CA SER A 379 -10.70 -7.74 31.26
C SER A 379 -10.03 -6.64 30.45
N SER A 380 -9.61 -6.94 29.22
CA SER A 380 -9.06 -5.94 28.31
C SER A 380 -10.07 -4.84 28.02
N ALA A 381 -11.37 -5.18 27.92
CA ALA A 381 -12.45 -4.21 27.77
C ALA A 381 -12.55 -3.25 28.97
N GLN A 382 -12.44 -3.76 30.20
CA GLN A 382 -12.47 -2.92 31.41
C GLN A 382 -11.26 -1.98 31.50
N LEU A 383 -10.08 -2.45 31.09
CA LEU A 383 -8.89 -1.61 31.06
C LEU A 383 -8.95 -0.56 29.96
N GLN A 384 -9.45 -0.91 28.77
CA GLN A 384 -9.73 0.05 27.72
C GLN A 384 -10.75 1.10 28.18
N GLN A 385 -11.78 0.70 28.91
CA GLN A 385 -12.74 1.64 29.50
C GLN A 385 -12.06 2.57 30.50
N ARG A 386 -11.27 2.05 31.45
CA ARG A 386 -10.52 2.88 32.41
C ARG A 386 -9.51 3.79 31.72
N GLN A 387 -8.84 3.31 30.68
CA GLN A 387 -7.89 4.11 29.92
C GLN A 387 -8.64 5.23 29.18
N LYS A 388 -9.76 4.90 28.54
CA LYS A 388 -10.62 5.89 27.89
C LYS A 388 -11.13 6.93 28.89
N GLU A 389 -11.55 6.52 30.08
CA GLU A 389 -11.95 7.43 31.16
C GLU A 389 -10.79 8.34 31.60
N LYS A 390 -9.57 7.78 31.74
CA LYS A 390 -8.36 8.58 32.01
C LYS A 390 -8.05 9.55 30.87
N ASP A 391 -8.16 9.11 29.62
CA ASP A 391 -7.92 9.93 28.44
C ASP A 391 -8.98 11.02 28.29
N ASP A 392 -10.24 10.72 28.63
CA ASP A 392 -11.35 11.67 28.66
C ASP A 392 -11.09 12.73 29.75
N LEU A 393 -10.67 12.31 30.95
CA LEU A 393 -10.27 13.21 32.04
C LEU A 393 -9.05 14.06 31.66
N ALA A 394 -8.03 13.47 31.05
CA ALA A 394 -6.85 14.19 30.56
C ALA A 394 -7.26 15.21 29.48
N ARG A 395 -8.09 14.82 28.51
CA ARG A 395 -8.66 15.74 27.50
C ARG A 395 -9.50 16.84 28.14
N GLU A 396 -10.20 16.59 29.23
CA GLU A 396 -10.93 17.62 29.97
C GLU A 396 -9.98 18.56 30.74
N GLN A 397 -8.94 18.02 31.37
CA GLN A 397 -7.90 18.81 32.04
C GLN A 397 -7.16 19.71 31.05
N SER A 398 -6.67 19.18 29.93
CA SER A 398 -6.03 19.97 28.87
C SER A 398 -6.97 21.02 28.30
N ARG A 399 -8.27 20.73 28.18
CA ARG A 399 -9.29 21.73 27.80
C ARG A 399 -9.39 22.87 28.80
N ARG A 400 -9.42 22.56 30.11
CA ARG A 400 -9.50 23.57 31.18
C ARG A 400 -8.23 24.41 31.26
N GLU A 401 -7.07 23.81 31.06
CA GLU A 401 -5.78 24.51 31.01
C GLU A 401 -5.72 25.43 29.80
N ALA A 402 -6.03 24.92 28.60
CA ALA A 402 -6.11 25.73 27.38
C ALA A 402 -7.11 26.89 27.53
N GLN A 403 -8.26 26.69 28.21
CA GLN A 403 -9.20 27.78 28.49
C GLN A 403 -8.62 28.87 29.39
N LYS A 404 -7.81 28.51 30.39
CA LYS A 404 -7.14 29.49 31.26
C LYS A 404 -6.13 30.30 30.46
N GLU A 405 -5.38 29.64 29.59
CA GLU A 405 -4.36 30.25 28.74
C GLU A 405 -4.99 31.17 27.68
N ASP A 406 -6.05 30.72 27.03
CA ASP A 406 -6.85 31.55 26.13
C ASP A 406 -7.40 32.81 26.81
N ALA A 407 -7.74 32.72 28.12
CA ALA A 407 -8.21 33.87 28.89
C ALA A 407 -7.09 34.88 29.22
N LEU A 408 -5.82 34.47 29.17
CA LEU A 408 -4.67 35.36 29.30
C LEU A 408 -4.38 36.10 27.99
N CYS A 409 -4.73 35.50 26.86
CA CYS A 409 -4.53 36.12 25.57
C CYS A 409 -5.40 37.36 25.37
N ARG A 410 -4.76 38.44 24.90
CA ARG A 410 -5.41 39.71 24.58
C ARG A 410 -5.24 40.02 23.12
N ASP A 411 -6.25 40.69 22.56
CA ASP A 411 -6.16 41.27 21.23
C ASP A 411 -5.03 42.33 21.22
N PRO A 412 -3.95 42.13 20.44
CA PRO A 412 -2.80 43.04 20.44
C PRO A 412 -3.12 44.39 19.78
N TRP A 413 -4.26 44.50 19.08
CA TRP A 413 -4.70 45.73 18.44
C TRP A 413 -6.20 46.00 18.69
N PRO A 414 -6.62 46.32 19.92
CA PRO A 414 -8.03 46.47 20.28
C PRO A 414 -8.71 47.67 19.61
N GLY A 415 -7.93 48.67 19.17
CA GLY A 415 -8.43 49.79 18.39
C GLY A 415 -8.93 49.41 16.98
N LEU A 416 -8.43 48.31 16.40
CA LEU A 416 -8.88 47.80 15.11
C LEU A 416 -10.11 46.88 15.33
N ARG A 417 -11.27 47.50 15.48
CA ARG A 417 -12.52 46.80 15.80
C ARG A 417 -13.09 46.04 14.60
N THR A 418 -13.33 44.75 14.74
CA THR A 418 -14.18 43.96 13.84
C THR A 418 -15.09 43.02 14.62
N ARG A 419 -16.24 42.67 14.05
CA ARG A 419 -17.14 41.65 14.62
C ARG A 419 -16.69 40.22 14.30
N PHE A 420 -15.78 40.07 13.33
CA PHE A 420 -15.25 38.80 12.88
C PHE A 420 -13.81 38.68 13.37
N GLN A 421 -13.65 38.53 14.68
CA GLN A 421 -12.37 38.26 15.31
C GLN A 421 -12.49 37.17 16.35
N ALA A 422 -11.41 36.44 16.54
CA ALA A 422 -11.18 35.59 17.70
C ALA A 422 -9.71 35.62 18.06
N THR A 423 -9.43 35.36 19.33
CA THR A 423 -8.10 35.24 19.90
C THR A 423 -8.04 33.90 20.62
N ALA A 424 -6.97 33.15 20.40
CA ALA A 424 -6.70 31.89 21.08
C ALA A 424 -5.19 31.76 21.32
N SER A 425 -4.82 31.01 22.33
CA SER A 425 -3.46 30.54 22.54
C SER A 425 -3.13 29.44 21.53
N TYR A 426 -1.87 29.35 21.16
CA TYR A 426 -1.31 28.32 20.30
C TYR A 426 -0.01 27.83 20.92
N TYR A 427 0.19 26.51 20.92
CA TYR A 427 1.35 25.87 21.49
C TYR A 427 2.14 25.15 20.41
N ASP A 428 3.40 25.53 20.25
CA ASP A 428 4.29 24.98 19.23
C ASP A 428 5.02 23.70 19.66
N TRP A 429 4.38 22.83 20.44
CA TRP A 429 5.06 21.64 20.98
C TRP A 429 5.53 20.67 19.89
N ASP A 430 4.86 20.68 18.74
CA ASP A 430 5.10 19.74 17.66
C ASP A 430 5.80 20.37 16.44
N THR A 431 6.25 21.63 16.51
CA THR A 431 6.83 22.39 15.36
C THR A 431 5.91 22.46 14.14
N LEU A 432 4.61 22.21 14.34
CA LEU A 432 3.62 22.13 13.27
C LEU A 432 2.98 23.50 13.05
N PRO A 433 3.12 24.13 11.86
CA PRO A 433 2.49 25.40 11.59
C PRO A 433 0.98 25.29 11.76
N TYR A 434 0.36 26.39 12.19
CA TYR A 434 -1.08 26.52 12.12
C TYR A 434 -1.48 27.25 10.85
N GLY A 435 -2.75 27.17 10.45
CA GLY A 435 -3.15 27.73 9.15
C GLY A 435 -4.59 28.19 9.03
N ILE A 436 -4.82 29.00 7.99
CA ILE A 436 -6.13 29.37 7.47
C ILE A 436 -6.32 28.66 6.13
N TYR A 437 -7.46 27.99 5.95
CA TYR A 437 -7.75 27.27 4.71
C TYR A 437 -9.22 27.37 4.30
N ASP A 438 -9.48 27.13 3.02
CA ASP A 438 -10.81 26.93 2.46
C ASP A 438 -11.18 25.44 2.57
N PRO A 439 -12.20 25.07 3.37
CA PRO A 439 -12.52 23.67 3.63
C PRO A 439 -13.12 22.92 2.43
N GLU A 440 -13.48 23.63 1.35
CA GLU A 440 -14.00 23.03 0.11
C GLU A 440 -12.95 23.05 -1.01
N ALA A 441 -11.76 23.61 -0.76
CA ALA A 441 -10.65 23.54 -1.68
C ALA A 441 -9.84 22.27 -1.43
N ASP A 442 -9.46 21.59 -2.51
CA ASP A 442 -8.38 20.62 -2.45
C ASP A 442 -7.06 21.38 -2.22
N THR A 443 -6.42 21.09 -1.09
CA THR A 443 -5.25 21.82 -0.59
C THR A 443 -4.06 20.90 -0.33
N ALA A 444 -4.17 19.60 -0.65
CA ALA A 444 -3.10 18.62 -0.43
C ALA A 444 -1.83 19.02 -1.20
N ASP A 445 -1.93 19.11 -2.53
CA ASP A 445 -0.82 19.53 -3.40
C ASP A 445 -0.26 20.92 -3.02
N ASP A 446 -1.13 21.86 -2.65
CA ASP A 446 -0.70 23.21 -2.28
C ASP A 446 0.08 23.20 -0.95
N SER A 447 -0.28 22.31 -0.02
CA SER A 447 0.42 22.14 1.26
C SER A 447 1.79 21.49 1.08
N ASP A 448 1.90 20.44 0.27
CA ASP A 448 3.16 19.75 0.01
C ASP A 448 4.20 20.71 -0.60
N VAL A 449 3.78 21.57 -1.54
CA VAL A 449 4.71 22.56 -2.11
C VAL A 449 5.13 23.64 -1.10
N ILE A 450 4.31 23.95 -0.10
CA ILE A 450 4.74 24.86 0.99
C ILE A 450 5.80 24.15 1.85
N TRP A 451 5.61 22.87 2.14
CA TRP A 451 6.52 22.06 2.95
C TRP A 451 7.85 21.76 2.27
N ASP A 452 7.88 21.62 0.95
CA ASP A 452 9.09 21.31 0.18
C ASP A 452 10.05 22.50 -0.01
N LYS A 453 9.73 23.68 0.55
CA LYS A 453 10.62 24.84 0.44
C LYS A 453 11.86 24.69 1.32
N GLU A 454 13.03 24.89 0.72
CA GLU A 454 14.32 24.90 1.42
C GLU A 454 14.39 25.97 2.52
N LYS A 455 13.68 27.08 2.34
CA LYS A 455 13.52 28.15 3.33
C LYS A 455 12.05 28.47 3.52
N ILE A 456 11.60 28.34 4.76
CA ILE A 456 10.23 28.60 5.16
C ILE A 456 10.13 30.02 5.73
N ASP A 457 9.33 30.87 5.09
CA ASP A 457 8.99 32.19 5.61
C ASP A 457 7.87 32.08 6.67
N PRO A 458 7.72 33.05 7.61
CA PRO A 458 6.72 32.96 8.68
C PRO A 458 5.26 32.91 8.22
N LEU A 459 5.01 33.35 6.99
CA LEU A 459 3.71 33.25 6.33
C LEU A 459 3.92 32.76 4.90
N GLU A 460 3.35 31.60 4.61
CA GLU A 460 3.30 31.02 3.28
C GLU A 460 1.86 30.76 2.87
N ALA A 461 1.47 31.24 1.68
CA ALA A 461 0.12 31.02 1.18
C ALA A 461 0.14 30.57 -0.28
N ARG A 462 -0.70 29.58 -0.57
CA ARG A 462 -0.87 29.05 -1.92
C ARG A 462 -2.30 28.56 -2.09
N GLY A 463 -2.91 28.93 -3.22
CA GLY A 463 -4.27 28.52 -3.55
C GLY A 463 -5.26 28.81 -2.42
N GLY A 464 -5.85 27.74 -1.86
CA GLY A 464 -6.85 27.79 -0.80
C GLY A 464 -6.32 27.72 0.62
N ILE A 465 -5.00 27.71 0.84
CA ILE A 465 -4.36 27.51 2.15
C ILE A 465 -3.30 28.58 2.44
N ALA A 466 -3.15 28.93 3.72
CA ALA A 466 -2.05 29.71 4.25
C ALA A 466 -1.59 29.12 5.58
N LEU A 467 -0.28 28.93 5.73
CA LEU A 467 0.38 28.38 6.89
C LEU A 467 1.23 29.48 7.56
N PHE A 468 1.22 29.46 8.89
CA PHE A 468 1.91 30.39 9.77
C PHE A 468 2.98 29.61 10.54
N PHE A 469 4.23 30.00 10.38
CA PHE A 469 5.37 29.39 11.04
C PHE A 469 5.84 30.34 12.14
N THR A 470 5.42 30.05 13.36
CA THR A 470 5.88 30.78 14.54
C THR A 470 7.21 30.17 15.00
N PRO A 471 8.21 30.98 15.40
CA PRO A 471 9.43 30.44 15.98
C PRO A 471 9.12 29.59 17.21
N SER A 472 9.86 28.50 17.41
CA SER A 472 9.73 27.64 18.58
C SER A 472 10.00 28.42 19.87
N GLN A 473 9.06 28.34 20.82
CA GLN A 473 9.13 29.02 22.12
C GLN A 473 8.56 28.11 23.21
N ASP A 474 9.08 28.21 24.44
CA ASP A 474 8.65 27.42 25.59
C ASP A 474 7.26 27.82 26.16
N TRP A 475 6.54 28.70 25.46
CA TRP A 475 5.32 29.33 25.96
C TRP A 475 4.29 29.57 24.86
N ALA A 476 3.03 29.78 25.26
CA ALA A 476 1.91 29.87 24.33
C ALA A 476 1.92 31.19 23.54
N THR A 477 1.83 31.12 22.21
CA THR A 477 1.66 32.30 21.36
C THR A 477 0.18 32.67 21.28
N CYS A 478 -0.16 33.91 21.59
CA CYS A 478 -1.51 34.43 21.45
C CYS A 478 -1.79 34.84 20.01
N VAL A 479 -2.59 34.05 19.32
CA VAL A 479 -2.96 34.25 17.92
C VAL A 479 -4.30 34.95 17.84
N THR A 480 -4.33 36.15 17.25
CA THR A 480 -5.54 36.92 16.98
C THR A 480 -5.78 37.01 15.49
N ALA A 481 -6.90 36.47 15.01
CA ALA A 481 -7.30 36.62 13.61
C ALA A 481 -8.48 37.57 13.47
N LYS A 482 -8.40 38.50 12.51
CA LYS A 482 -9.41 39.54 12.27
C LYS A 482 -9.77 39.62 10.80
N ALA A 483 -11.05 39.49 10.47
CA ALA A 483 -11.57 39.72 9.13
C ALA A 483 -12.09 41.16 8.96
N LEU A 484 -11.49 41.91 8.06
CA LEU A 484 -11.78 43.32 7.78
C LEU A 484 -12.57 43.46 6.46
N ARG A 485 -13.33 44.55 6.32
CA ARG A 485 -14.07 44.85 5.06
C ARG A 485 -13.19 45.42 3.96
N SER A 486 -12.07 46.01 4.35
CA SER A 486 -11.17 46.77 3.49
C SER A 486 -9.75 46.63 4.02
N ALA A 487 -8.78 46.98 3.20
CA ALA A 487 -7.40 47.07 3.63
C ALA A 487 -7.29 47.96 4.89
N PRO A 488 -6.56 47.53 5.92
CA PRO A 488 -6.28 48.36 7.09
C PRO A 488 -5.40 49.57 6.69
N SER A 489 -5.27 50.53 7.59
CA SER A 489 -4.36 51.68 7.44
C SER A 489 -2.91 51.24 7.11
N PRO A 490 -2.03 52.15 6.65
CA PRO A 490 -0.67 51.83 6.21
C PRO A 490 0.12 50.94 7.18
N LEU A 491 1.06 50.17 6.64
CA LEU A 491 1.89 49.21 7.36
C LEU A 491 2.50 49.84 8.62
N ARG A 492 2.05 49.37 9.79
CA ARG A 492 2.62 49.74 11.10
C ARG A 492 3.66 48.70 11.48
N ARG A 493 4.93 48.97 11.20
CA ARG A 493 6.04 48.11 11.62
C ARG A 493 6.53 48.38 13.05
N LYS A 494 6.18 49.53 13.63
CA LYS A 494 6.62 49.89 14.98
C LYS A 494 6.03 48.93 16.02
N GLY A 495 6.89 48.21 16.72
CA GLY A 495 6.52 47.28 17.81
C GLY A 495 6.20 45.85 17.37
N TRP A 496 6.51 45.51 16.12
CA TRP A 496 6.41 44.16 15.55
C TRP A 496 7.78 43.73 15.03
N ASP A 497 8.12 42.47 15.21
CA ASP A 497 9.42 41.93 14.77
C ASP A 497 9.38 41.67 13.27
N GLU A 498 8.26 41.12 12.78
CA GLU A 498 8.06 40.88 11.36
C GLU A 498 6.62 41.19 10.91
N VAL A 499 6.50 41.67 9.66
CA VAL A 499 5.21 41.93 9.01
C VAL A 499 5.27 41.41 7.58
N VAL A 500 4.54 40.32 7.34
CA VAL A 500 4.51 39.60 6.06
C VAL A 500 3.10 39.65 5.47
N GLU A 501 3.00 39.76 4.15
CA GLU A 501 1.73 39.68 3.42
C GLU A 501 1.75 38.54 2.42
N ALA A 502 0.63 37.83 2.29
CA ALA A 502 0.43 36.82 1.26
C ALA A 502 -1.01 36.84 0.76
N ASP A 503 -1.25 36.35 -0.46
CA ASP A 503 -2.59 36.29 -1.05
C ASP A 503 -3.13 34.85 -0.95
N ILE A 504 -4.39 34.72 -0.55
CA ILE A 504 -5.14 33.45 -0.46
C ILE A 504 -6.43 33.55 -1.29
N VAL A 505 -6.86 32.45 -1.89
CA VAL A 505 -8.06 32.38 -2.71
C VAL A 505 -9.08 31.47 -2.04
N SER A 506 -10.26 31.99 -1.71
CA SER A 506 -11.38 31.17 -1.26
C SER A 506 -12.42 31.06 -2.36
N LYS A 507 -12.65 29.84 -2.84
CA LYS A 507 -13.66 29.54 -3.85
C LYS A 507 -15.04 29.38 -3.21
N SER A 508 -15.11 28.82 -2.01
CA SER A 508 -16.37 28.63 -1.27
C SER A 508 -16.87 29.91 -0.60
N GLY A 509 -15.98 30.88 -0.40
CA GLY A 509 -16.24 32.03 0.46
C GLY A 509 -16.19 31.69 1.94
N ARG A 510 -15.51 30.60 2.28
CA ARG A 510 -15.26 30.17 3.65
C ARG A 510 -13.76 30.05 3.83
N LEU A 511 -13.22 30.85 4.75
CA LEU A 511 -11.86 30.70 5.26
C LEU A 511 -11.95 30.40 6.75
N VAL A 512 -11.39 29.25 7.13
CA VAL A 512 -11.45 28.72 8.50
C VAL A 512 -10.03 28.65 9.04
N MET A 513 -9.84 29.15 10.26
CA MET A 513 -8.60 28.92 11.00
C MET A 513 -8.65 27.51 11.61
N GLN A 514 -7.55 26.79 11.52
CA GLN A 514 -7.35 25.52 12.25
C GLN A 514 -7.61 25.72 13.75
N LYS A 515 -8.04 24.66 14.44
CA LYS A 515 -8.18 24.73 15.90
C LYS A 515 -6.79 24.83 16.54
N LEU A 516 -6.50 25.98 17.12
CA LEU A 516 -5.18 26.30 17.69
C LEU A 516 -4.98 25.75 19.11
N SER A 517 -6.05 25.75 19.91
CA SER A 517 -6.01 25.31 21.30
C SER A 517 -7.00 24.16 21.56
N ALA A 518 -6.67 23.34 22.56
CA ALA A 518 -7.54 22.26 23.02
C ALA A 518 -8.89 22.80 23.54
N SER A 519 -8.97 24.06 23.96
CA SER A 519 -10.20 24.68 24.48
C SER A 519 -11.33 24.71 23.44
N GLY A 520 -10.97 24.65 22.15
CA GLY A 520 -11.92 24.67 21.05
C GLY A 520 -12.45 26.05 20.69
N VAL A 521 -11.68 27.13 20.90
CA VAL A 521 -12.02 28.47 20.37
C VAL A 521 -12.36 28.34 18.89
N ARG A 522 -13.57 28.76 18.54
CA ARG A 522 -14.03 28.77 17.14
C ARG A 522 -13.75 30.14 16.55
N PHE A 523 -12.83 30.18 15.60
CA PHE A 523 -12.64 31.36 14.77
C PHE A 523 -13.85 31.55 13.84
N PRO A 524 -14.29 32.81 13.63
CA PRO A 524 -15.35 33.08 12.67
C PRO A 524 -14.87 32.82 11.23
N ASN A 525 -15.82 32.74 10.29
CA ASN A 525 -15.45 32.73 8.87
C ASN A 525 -14.66 34.01 8.52
N LEU A 526 -13.43 33.85 8.06
CA LEU A 526 -12.52 34.94 7.74
C LEU A 526 -12.73 35.50 6.33
N ALA A 527 -13.43 34.77 5.45
CA ALA A 527 -13.84 35.22 4.12
C ALA A 527 -15.12 36.07 4.19
N ARG A 528 -15.00 37.25 4.81
CA ARG A 528 -16.14 38.12 5.12
C ARG A 528 -17.00 38.53 3.91
N ASN A 529 -16.41 38.62 2.73
CA ASN A 529 -17.07 39.06 1.51
C ASN A 529 -17.51 37.89 0.60
N GLY A 530 -17.52 36.66 1.11
CA GLY A 530 -17.84 35.46 0.35
C GLY A 530 -16.69 35.02 -0.57
N PRO A 531 -16.98 34.30 -1.66
CA PRO A 531 -15.95 33.81 -2.57
C PRO A 531 -15.09 34.95 -3.13
N GLY A 532 -13.77 34.75 -3.18
CA GLY A 532 -12.86 35.73 -3.76
C GLY A 532 -11.41 35.59 -3.32
N ARG A 533 -10.62 36.58 -3.73
CA ARG A 533 -9.21 36.71 -3.32
C ARG A 533 -9.11 37.58 -2.08
N TYR A 534 -8.36 37.10 -1.11
CA TYR A 534 -8.09 37.78 0.15
C TYR A 534 -6.58 37.99 0.28
N ARG A 535 -6.23 39.07 0.96
CA ARG A 535 -4.88 39.32 1.42
C ARG A 535 -4.81 39.04 2.91
N LEU A 536 -3.81 38.26 3.27
CA LEU A 536 -3.41 37.98 4.63
C LEU A 536 -2.25 38.90 4.96
N ARG A 537 -2.30 39.53 6.14
CA ARG A 537 -1.16 40.24 6.72
C ARG A 537 -0.91 39.68 8.10
N LEU A 538 0.22 39.00 8.27
CA LEU A 538 0.72 38.52 9.54
C LEU A 538 1.60 39.61 10.16
N TYR A 539 1.32 39.95 11.41
CA TYR A 539 2.27 40.64 12.28
C TYR A 539 2.69 39.65 13.36
N THR A 540 3.99 39.46 13.55
CA THR A 540 4.51 38.57 14.58
C THR A 540 5.48 39.32 15.48
N ARG A 541 5.45 38.97 16.76
CA ARG A 541 6.44 39.33 17.77
C ARG A 541 6.45 38.24 18.84
N GLN A 542 7.41 38.30 19.76
CA GLN A 542 7.49 37.35 20.88
C GLN A 542 6.11 37.14 21.55
N GLY A 543 5.54 35.94 21.37
CA GLY A 543 4.25 35.54 21.95
C GLY A 543 2.96 36.01 21.33
N GLU A 544 3.00 36.80 20.28
CA GLU A 544 1.79 37.39 19.74
C GLU A 544 1.82 37.41 18.24
N ASP A 545 0.80 36.80 17.65
CA ASP A 545 0.55 36.81 16.23
C ASP A 545 -0.78 37.51 15.96
N LEU A 546 -0.75 38.52 15.10
CA LEU A 546 -1.94 39.21 14.61
C LEU A 546 -2.10 38.97 13.11
N ILE A 547 -3.19 38.30 12.75
CA ILE A 547 -3.52 37.95 11.38
C ILE A 547 -4.69 38.79 10.91
N LEU A 548 -4.45 39.65 9.93
CA LEU A 548 -5.49 40.44 9.29
C LEU A 548 -5.86 39.81 7.95
N VAL A 549 -7.14 39.48 7.79
CA VAL A 549 -7.71 38.97 6.54
C VAL A 549 -8.60 40.05 5.94
N PHE A 550 -8.30 40.49 4.72
CA PHE A 550 -9.10 41.51 4.04
C PHE A 550 -9.18 41.24 2.55
N PRO A 551 -10.22 41.73 1.85
CA PRO A 551 -10.34 41.54 0.41
C PRO A 551 -9.10 42.12 -0.27
N ALA A 552 -8.46 41.33 -1.14
CA ALA A 552 -7.49 41.88 -2.06
C ALA A 552 -8.28 42.84 -2.97
N GLY A 553 -8.08 44.15 -2.81
CA GLY A 553 -8.82 45.15 -3.60
C GLY A 553 -8.76 44.76 -5.07
N ARG A 554 -9.85 44.98 -5.83
CA ARG A 554 -9.83 44.77 -7.29
C ARG A 554 -8.56 45.43 -7.79
N ALA A 555 -7.60 44.61 -8.25
CA ALA A 555 -6.53 45.14 -9.06
C ALA A 555 -7.25 45.94 -10.14
N ARG A 556 -7.11 47.27 -10.12
CA ARG A 556 -7.36 48.04 -11.34
C ARG A 556 -6.47 47.31 -12.34
N LEU A 557 -7.10 46.57 -13.25
CA LEU A 557 -6.49 46.20 -14.51
C LEU A 557 -5.94 47.52 -15.03
N ILE A 558 -4.64 47.76 -14.81
CA ILE A 558 -3.89 48.75 -15.54
C ILE A 558 -3.90 48.14 -16.93
N ARG A 559 -4.93 48.53 -17.70
CA ARG A 559 -4.97 48.35 -19.13
C ARG A 559 -3.70 49.03 -19.61
N SER A 560 -2.68 48.25 -19.93
CA SER A 560 -1.57 48.72 -20.73
C SER A 560 -2.21 49.22 -22.02
N SER A 561 -2.36 50.53 -22.12
CA SER A 561 -2.71 51.17 -23.38
C SER A 561 -1.58 50.82 -24.36
N PRO A 562 -1.87 50.23 -25.52
CA PRO A 562 -0.86 50.10 -26.56
C PRO A 562 -0.57 51.51 -27.07
N GLY A 563 0.57 52.05 -26.65
CA GLY A 563 0.98 53.42 -26.91
C GLY A 563 2.30 53.48 -27.66
N ARG A 564 2.19 53.29 -28.98
CA ARG A 564 3.09 53.66 -30.09
C ARG A 564 4.47 53.02 -30.19
#